data_AF-A0A1M7R666-F1
#
_entry.id   AF-A0A1M7R666-F1
#
_cell.length_a   1.000
_cell.length_b   1.000
_cell.length_c   1.000
_cell.angle_alpha   90.00
_cell.angle_beta   90.00
_cell.angle_gamma   90.00
#
_symmetry.space_group_name_H-M   'P 1'
#
loop_
_entity.id
_entity.type
_entity.pdbx_description
1 polymer ?
#
loop_
_entity_poly.entity_id
_entity_poly.type
_entity_poly.pdbx_seq_one_letter_code
_entity_poly.pdbx_strand_id
1 'polypeptide(L)'
;MSEQLYFFKFNKEIARTKLFILISKEDDSFSYKQYLLENQDKFEENLRYDNIISKIGENIELLSTEQLWSLFHWFSERTEKLYPNIEYFSSDGKTHEEMRNYGLDLFYEFDTTSQVRYFYDLLRDYDGLTDEWLGSSCRPDELNRVLNYIICYTGELTIFLNKYYYNHRESDDENLEIERLIYDINSKSNGYFHNLALSELEKSMEYNNETMQLVAKLREFRADSNDKSSYTIPMEEYEIEKRVSRLINIACLLHTATSMKEEIENYDGKIIKLHSC
;
A
#
# COMPACT_ATOMS: atom_id res chain seq x y z
N MET A 1 -9.23 -4.40 14.92
CA MET A 1 -8.71 -3.12 14.42
C MET A 1 -8.40 -3.33 12.95
N SER A 2 -8.81 -2.41 12.09
CA SER A 2 -8.47 -2.46 10.67
C SER A 2 -7.05 -1.95 10.51
N GLU A 3 -6.11 -2.83 10.15
CA GLU A 3 -4.74 -2.42 9.82
C GLU A 3 -4.81 -1.60 8.52
N GLN A 4 -4.24 -0.38 8.54
CA GLN A 4 -4.10 0.48 7.37
C GLN A 4 -2.63 0.84 7.17
N LEU A 5 -2.25 1.03 5.92
CA LEU A 5 -0.88 1.32 5.52
C LEU A 5 -0.87 2.48 4.51
N TYR A 6 -0.08 3.50 4.83
CA TYR A 6 0.00 4.75 4.08
C TYR A 6 1.43 5.02 3.66
N PHE A 7 1.62 5.54 2.45
CA PHE A 7 2.92 5.97 1.93
C PHE A 7 2.90 7.44 1.55
N PHE A 8 3.78 8.21 2.19
CA PHE A 8 3.93 9.64 1.98
C PHE A 8 5.22 9.98 1.25
N LYS A 9 5.10 10.88 0.27
CA LYS A 9 6.21 11.66 -0.29
C LYS A 9 5.97 13.14 0.00
N PHE A 10 7.03 13.94 -0.08
CA PHE A 10 6.96 15.33 0.36
C PHE A 10 7.44 16.31 -0.69
N ASN A 11 6.75 17.44 -0.81
CA ASN A 11 7.25 18.60 -1.53
C ASN A 11 7.77 19.62 -0.51
N LYS A 12 9.09 19.65 -0.32
CA LYS A 12 9.79 20.48 0.67
C LYS A 12 9.46 21.97 0.54
N GLU A 13 9.49 22.47 -0.69
CA GLU A 13 9.26 23.89 -0.97
C GLU A 13 7.80 24.27 -0.72
N ILE A 14 6.84 23.44 -1.14
CA ILE A 14 5.42 23.68 -0.86
C ILE A 14 5.15 23.60 0.64
N ALA A 15 5.70 22.61 1.34
CA ALA A 15 5.55 22.49 2.79
C ALA A 15 6.12 23.73 3.50
N ARG A 16 7.34 24.13 3.17
CA ARG A 16 8.00 25.28 3.79
C ARG A 16 7.29 26.60 3.52
N THR A 17 6.70 26.77 2.34
CA THR A 17 6.06 28.05 1.94
C THR A 17 4.58 28.11 2.24
N LYS A 18 3.86 26.98 2.22
CA LYS A 18 2.42 26.93 2.42
C LYS A 18 2.03 26.27 3.73
N LEU A 19 2.50 25.04 3.98
CA LEU A 19 2.13 24.32 5.21
C LEU A 19 2.57 25.12 6.42
N PHE A 20 3.84 25.54 6.46
CA PHE A 20 4.39 26.36 7.53
C PHE A 20 3.50 27.55 7.87
N ILE A 21 3.06 28.31 6.86
CA ILE A 21 2.19 29.48 7.04
C ILE A 21 0.81 29.04 7.55
N LEU A 22 0.24 27.98 7.01
CA LEU A 22 -1.08 27.48 7.41
C LEU A 22 -1.07 27.10 8.89
N ILE A 23 -0.12 26.27 9.33
CA ILE A 23 -0.09 25.79 10.71
C ILE A 23 0.34 26.87 11.71
N SER A 24 1.06 27.91 11.25
CA SER A 24 1.47 29.05 12.07
C SER A 24 0.36 30.06 12.38
N LYS A 25 -0.82 29.95 11.75
CA LYS A 25 -1.93 30.86 12.00
C LYS A 25 -2.60 30.52 13.33
N GLU A 26 -2.51 31.44 14.29
CA GLU A 26 -3.16 31.29 15.60
C GLU A 26 -4.66 31.67 15.57
N ASP A 27 -5.08 32.52 14.62
CA ASP A 27 -6.44 33.10 14.57
C ASP A 27 -7.49 32.28 13.79
N ASP A 28 -7.17 31.05 13.37
CA ASP A 28 -8.16 30.17 12.71
C ASP A 28 -9.02 29.47 13.77
N SER A 29 -10.32 29.30 13.51
CA SER A 29 -11.26 28.65 14.43
C SER A 29 -10.91 27.18 14.70
N PHE A 30 -10.03 26.61 13.87
CA PHE A 30 -9.41 25.30 14.07
C PHE A 30 -7.92 25.31 13.68
N SER A 31 -7.10 25.93 14.52
CA SER A 31 -5.64 25.95 14.35
C SER A 31 -4.99 24.62 14.76
N TYR A 32 -3.83 24.30 14.16
CA TYR A 32 -3.07 23.09 14.49
C TYR A 32 -2.55 23.10 15.93
N LYS A 33 -2.17 24.28 16.44
CA LYS A 33 -1.75 24.46 17.83
C LYS A 33 -2.87 24.10 18.80
N GLN A 34 -4.10 24.57 18.53
CA GLN A 34 -5.26 24.23 19.34
C GLN A 34 -5.57 22.73 19.26
N TYR A 35 -5.51 22.14 18.06
CA TYR A 35 -5.68 20.71 17.86
C TYR A 35 -4.72 19.86 18.70
N LEU A 36 -3.43 20.22 18.73
CA LEU A 36 -2.43 19.52 19.54
C LEU A 36 -2.71 19.63 21.05
N LEU A 37 -3.16 20.80 21.52
CA LEU A 37 -3.52 21.01 22.94
C LEU A 37 -4.74 20.18 23.34
N GLU A 38 -5.75 20.09 22.48
CA GLU A 38 -6.98 19.32 22.73
C GLU A 38 -6.75 17.80 22.70
N ASN A 39 -5.74 17.35 21.97
CA ASN A 39 -5.40 15.93 21.82
C ASN A 39 -4.13 15.53 22.56
N GLN A 40 -3.66 16.35 23.52
CA GLN A 40 -2.41 16.12 24.23
C GLN A 40 -2.37 14.78 24.99
N ASP A 41 -3.53 14.27 25.42
CA ASP A 41 -3.65 12.96 26.08
C ASP A 41 -3.56 11.77 25.12
N LYS A 42 -3.77 11.99 23.82
CA LYS A 42 -3.72 10.94 22.78
C LYS A 42 -2.32 10.72 22.21
N PHE A 43 -1.38 11.60 22.57
CA PHE A 43 -0.13 11.77 21.86
C PHE A 43 1.05 11.85 22.85
N GLU A 44 2.14 11.13 22.57
CA GLU A 44 3.33 11.10 23.44
C GLU A 44 4.06 12.46 23.50
N GLU A 45 4.99 12.63 24.46
CA GLU A 45 5.77 13.87 24.73
C GLU A 45 6.47 14.51 23.50
N ASN A 46 6.56 13.77 22.38
CA ASN A 46 7.23 14.16 21.13
C ASN A 46 6.46 15.16 20.25
N LEU A 47 5.21 15.51 20.59
CA LEU A 47 4.34 16.40 19.79
C LEU A 47 4.32 17.85 20.26
N ARG A 48 5.51 18.42 20.48
CA ARG A 48 5.63 19.87 20.76
C ARG A 48 5.44 20.67 19.49
N TYR A 49 4.44 21.56 19.49
CA TYR A 49 4.11 22.45 18.37
C TYR A 49 5.34 23.16 17.80
N ASP A 50 6.17 23.80 18.65
CA ASP A 50 7.35 24.55 18.20
C ASP A 50 8.38 23.66 17.47
N ASN A 51 8.52 22.39 17.89
CA ASN A 51 9.41 21.42 17.25
C ASN A 51 8.90 21.07 15.84
N ILE A 52 7.60 20.80 15.72
CA ILE A 52 6.96 20.44 14.44
C ILE A 52 7.06 21.60 13.44
N ILE A 53 6.73 22.82 13.90
CA ILE A 53 6.86 24.06 13.11
C ILE A 53 8.29 24.27 12.63
N SER A 54 9.28 24.13 13.53
CA SER A 54 10.70 24.27 13.18
C SER A 54 11.11 23.28 12.10
N LYS A 55 10.74 22.01 12.26
CA LYS A 55 11.02 20.95 11.28
C LYS A 55 10.38 21.23 9.92
N ILE A 56 9.11 21.66 9.88
CA ILE A 56 8.45 22.00 8.61
C ILE A 56 9.12 23.21 7.94
N GLY A 57 9.55 24.19 8.72
CA GLY A 57 10.27 25.37 8.23
C GLY A 57 11.67 25.06 7.70
N GLU A 58 12.35 24.06 8.26
CA GLU A 58 13.66 23.58 7.84
C GLU A 58 13.57 22.57 6.69
N ASN A 59 12.95 21.42 6.95
CA ASN A 59 12.68 20.34 5.99
C ASN A 59 11.62 19.39 6.58
N ILE A 60 10.45 19.32 5.94
CA ILE A 60 9.32 18.46 6.36
C ILE A 60 9.69 16.98 6.52
N GLU A 61 10.71 16.49 5.83
CA GLU A 61 11.19 15.11 5.96
C GLU A 61 11.77 14.78 7.34
N LEU A 62 12.06 15.79 8.17
CA LEU A 62 12.54 15.62 9.54
C LEU A 62 11.43 15.25 10.53
N LEU A 63 10.16 15.29 10.10
CA LEU A 63 9.04 14.85 10.92
C LEU A 63 9.17 13.37 11.28
N SER A 64 8.82 13.06 12.53
CA SER A 64 8.66 11.67 12.95
C SER A 64 7.33 11.09 12.46
N THR A 65 7.19 9.77 12.56
CA THR A 65 5.95 9.04 12.25
C THR A 65 4.76 9.60 13.04
N GLU A 66 4.95 9.88 14.33
CA GLU A 66 3.90 10.42 15.22
C GLU A 66 3.53 11.86 14.83
N GLN A 67 4.53 12.67 14.48
CA GLN A 67 4.29 14.05 14.02
C GLN A 67 3.50 14.05 12.72
N LEU A 68 3.83 13.15 11.79
CA LEU A 68 3.08 13.00 10.54
C LEU A 68 1.65 12.50 10.78
N TRP A 69 1.45 11.53 11.68
CA TRP A 69 0.11 11.07 12.09
C TRP A 69 -0.74 12.23 12.63
N SER A 70 -0.17 13.07 13.49
CA SER A 70 -0.91 14.21 14.03
C SER A 70 -1.32 15.22 12.96
N LEU A 71 -0.47 15.45 11.95
CA LEU A 71 -0.81 16.31 10.80
C LEU A 71 -1.90 15.67 9.94
N PHE A 72 -1.80 14.38 9.67
CA PHE A 72 -2.80 13.64 8.90
C PHE A 72 -4.18 13.74 9.56
N HIS A 73 -4.29 13.43 10.85
CA HIS A 73 -5.55 13.54 11.58
C HIS A 73 -6.07 14.97 11.66
N TRP A 74 -5.18 15.95 11.87
CA TRP A 74 -5.58 17.35 11.84
C TRP A 74 -6.14 17.77 10.48
N PHE A 75 -5.53 17.35 9.37
CA PHE A 75 -6.05 17.61 8.02
C PHE A 75 -7.41 16.95 7.79
N SER A 76 -7.62 15.72 8.28
CA SER A 76 -8.90 15.04 8.22
C SER A 76 -10.00 15.84 8.94
N GLU A 77 -9.78 16.17 10.22
CA GLU A 77 -10.74 16.95 11.02
C GLU A 77 -10.95 18.36 10.47
N ARG A 78 -9.90 18.97 9.93
CA ARG A 78 -9.98 20.28 9.28
C ARG A 78 -10.88 20.22 8.05
N THR A 79 -10.70 19.19 7.21
CA THR A 79 -11.48 19.00 5.98
C THR A 79 -12.95 18.78 6.31
N GLU A 80 -13.26 17.95 7.30
CA GLU A 80 -14.63 17.75 7.79
C GLU A 80 -15.28 19.07 8.25
N LYS A 81 -14.54 19.92 8.96
CA LYS A 81 -15.03 21.22 9.42
C LYS A 81 -15.22 22.24 8.30
N LEU A 82 -14.33 22.25 7.30
CA LEU A 82 -14.43 23.14 6.14
C LEU A 82 -15.55 22.73 5.18
N TYR A 83 -15.84 21.44 5.11
CA TYR A 83 -16.81 20.86 4.17
C TYR A 83 -17.84 19.98 4.89
N PRO A 84 -18.68 20.52 5.78
CA PRO A 84 -19.58 19.72 6.66
C PRO A 84 -20.67 18.94 5.92
N ASN A 85 -20.92 19.24 4.64
CA ASN A 85 -21.91 18.57 3.81
C ASN A 85 -21.29 17.63 2.76
N ILE A 86 -20.00 17.32 2.88
CA ILE A 86 -19.33 16.40 1.96
C ILE A 86 -19.82 14.97 2.19
N GLU A 87 -20.06 14.21 1.12
CA GLU A 87 -20.35 12.78 1.26
C GLU A 87 -19.11 12.07 1.83
N TYR A 88 -19.32 11.11 2.74
CA TYR A 88 -18.24 10.39 3.42
C TYR A 88 -17.18 9.83 2.46
N PHE A 89 -17.58 9.23 1.34
CA PHE A 89 -16.62 8.70 0.35
C PHE A 89 -15.79 9.77 -0.37
N SER A 90 -16.17 11.04 -0.26
CA SER A 90 -15.44 12.17 -0.84
C SER A 90 -14.62 12.96 0.19
N SER A 91 -14.75 12.67 1.50
CA SER A 91 -13.94 13.35 2.53
C SER A 91 -12.47 12.97 2.47
N ASP A 92 -12.16 11.69 2.22
CA ASP A 92 -10.78 11.20 2.19
C ASP A 92 -10.04 11.76 0.98
N GLY A 93 -10.68 11.72 -0.20
CA GLY A 93 -10.16 12.34 -1.42
C GLY A 93 -9.88 13.84 -1.25
N LYS A 94 -10.75 14.57 -0.52
CA LYS A 94 -10.51 15.99 -0.21
C LYS A 94 -9.40 16.21 0.81
N THR A 95 -9.29 15.35 1.81
CA THR A 95 -8.19 15.39 2.77
C THR A 95 -6.86 15.18 2.06
N HIS A 96 -6.78 14.19 1.16
CA HIS A 96 -5.58 13.92 0.37
C HIS A 96 -5.23 15.07 -0.57
N GLU A 97 -6.24 15.67 -1.23
CA GLU A 97 -6.06 16.86 -2.07
C GLU A 97 -5.53 18.07 -1.26
N GLU A 98 -6.13 18.35 -0.09
CA GLU A 98 -5.66 19.41 0.83
C GLU A 98 -4.21 19.15 1.25
N MET A 99 -3.91 17.95 1.75
CA MET A 99 -2.56 17.58 2.17
C MET A 99 -1.53 17.76 1.05
N ARG A 100 -1.85 17.31 -0.16
CA ARG A 100 -1.00 17.47 -1.35
C ARG A 100 -0.77 18.94 -1.68
N ASN A 101 -1.81 19.78 -1.58
CA ASN A 101 -1.70 21.23 -1.79
C ASN A 101 -0.76 21.93 -0.79
N TYR A 102 -0.52 21.31 0.36
CA TYR A 102 0.42 21.74 1.40
C TYR A 102 1.73 20.93 1.42
N GLY A 103 1.98 20.09 0.42
CA GLY A 103 3.25 19.40 0.24
C GLY A 103 3.39 18.09 1.02
N LEU A 104 2.31 17.55 1.57
CA LEU A 104 2.23 16.18 2.10
C LEU A 104 1.45 15.32 1.10
N ASP A 105 2.15 14.56 0.26
CA ASP A 105 1.49 13.76 -0.76
C ASP A 105 1.37 12.32 -0.28
N LEU A 106 0.16 11.94 0.13
CA LEU A 106 -0.21 10.54 0.29
C LEU A 106 -0.36 9.95 -1.11
N PHE A 107 0.68 9.25 -1.57
CA PHE A 107 0.69 8.70 -2.93
C PHE A 107 0.17 7.26 -2.99
N TYR A 108 0.05 6.59 -1.84
CA TYR A 108 -0.57 5.28 -1.78
C TYR A 108 -1.21 4.97 -0.42
N GLU A 109 -2.43 4.43 -0.45
CA GLU A 109 -3.16 3.86 0.69
C GLU A 109 -3.68 2.48 0.26
N PHE A 110 -3.65 1.53 1.19
CA PHE A 110 -4.21 0.20 0.96
C PHE A 110 -5.70 0.16 1.29
N ASP A 111 -6.52 -0.31 0.35
CA ASP A 111 -7.98 -0.34 0.49
C ASP A 111 -8.47 -1.36 1.53
N THR A 112 -7.67 -2.39 1.81
CA THR A 112 -8.08 -3.47 2.70
C THR A 112 -6.96 -3.95 3.61
N THR A 113 -7.33 -4.33 4.83
CA THR A 113 -6.45 -5.01 5.79
C THR A 113 -5.84 -6.30 5.22
N SER A 114 -6.53 -6.99 4.30
CA SER A 114 -5.97 -8.19 3.67
C SER A 114 -4.78 -7.86 2.76
N GLN A 115 -4.88 -6.80 1.95
CA GLN A 115 -3.77 -6.36 1.11
C GLN A 115 -2.60 -5.87 1.97
N VAL A 116 -2.86 -5.14 3.07
CA VAL A 116 -1.81 -4.73 4.03
C VAL A 116 -1.04 -5.94 4.54
N ARG A 117 -1.74 -7.00 4.97
CA ARG A 117 -1.12 -8.24 5.45
C ARG A 117 -0.29 -8.94 4.39
N TYR A 118 -0.82 -9.09 3.19
CA TYR A 118 -0.08 -9.75 2.11
C TYR A 118 1.13 -8.94 1.66
N PHE A 119 1.04 -7.60 1.68
CA PHE A 119 2.18 -6.73 1.42
C PHE A 119 3.26 -6.92 2.50
N TYR A 120 2.89 -6.98 3.78
CA TYR A 120 3.82 -7.26 4.87
C TYR A 120 4.42 -8.67 4.83
N ASP A 121 3.66 -9.68 4.41
CA ASP A 121 4.17 -11.03 4.21
C ASP A 121 5.27 -11.02 3.14
N LEU A 122 5.03 -10.40 1.98
CA LEU A 122 6.03 -10.28 0.92
C LEU A 122 7.23 -9.42 1.33
N LEU A 123 6.99 -8.35 2.10
CA LEU A 123 8.08 -7.54 2.65
C LEU A 123 8.94 -8.37 3.61
N ARG A 124 8.34 -9.19 4.48
CA ARG A 124 9.07 -10.08 5.38
C ARG A 124 9.88 -11.13 4.61
N ASP A 125 9.32 -11.67 3.53
CA ASP A 125 10.02 -12.62 2.66
C ASP A 125 11.24 -11.94 2.02
N TYR A 126 11.08 -10.72 1.49
CA TYR A 126 12.19 -9.92 0.97
C TYR A 126 13.27 -9.64 2.03
N ASP A 127 12.87 -9.17 3.21
CA ASP A 127 13.77 -8.89 4.33
C ASP A 127 14.56 -10.16 4.71
N GLY A 128 13.90 -11.32 4.77
CA GLY A 128 14.52 -12.60 5.10
C GLY A 128 15.47 -13.14 4.01
N LEU A 129 15.23 -12.79 2.74
CA LEU A 129 16.06 -13.18 1.61
C LEU A 129 17.29 -12.28 1.42
N THR A 130 17.19 -11.01 1.82
CA THR A 130 18.18 -9.97 1.49
C THR A 130 18.92 -9.39 2.69
N ASP A 131 18.41 -9.61 3.91
CA ASP A 131 18.85 -8.93 5.14
C ASP A 131 18.74 -7.39 5.05
N GLU A 132 17.88 -6.89 4.15
CA GLU A 132 17.58 -5.46 3.98
C GLU A 132 16.21 -5.13 4.59
N TRP A 133 16.19 -4.48 5.76
CA TRP A 133 14.95 -4.08 6.41
C TRP A 133 14.40 -2.75 5.89
N LEU A 134 13.14 -2.74 5.39
CA LEU A 134 12.44 -1.51 5.02
C LEU A 134 11.76 -0.86 6.24
N GLY A 135 12.43 0.12 6.84
CA GLY A 135 11.94 0.89 7.99
C GLY A 135 10.65 1.70 7.72
N SER A 136 10.19 2.44 8.75
CA SER A 136 9.08 3.40 8.62
C SER A 136 9.45 4.63 7.77
N SER A 137 10.74 4.80 7.49
CA SER A 137 11.31 5.82 6.65
C SER A 137 12.31 5.16 5.71
N CYS A 138 12.24 5.46 4.43
CA CYS A 138 13.15 4.92 3.43
C CYS A 138 13.41 5.93 2.30
N ARG A 139 14.44 5.65 1.52
CA ARG A 139 14.69 6.31 0.25
C ARG A 139 13.89 5.62 -0.87
N PRO A 140 13.58 6.34 -1.96
CA PRO A 140 12.91 5.80 -3.14
C PRO A 140 13.62 4.59 -3.73
N ASP A 141 14.96 4.56 -3.71
CA ASP A 141 15.72 3.42 -4.21
C ASP A 141 15.52 2.17 -3.34
N GLU A 142 15.45 2.31 -2.02
CA GLU A 142 15.19 1.20 -1.08
C GLU A 142 13.78 0.63 -1.29
N LEU A 143 12.76 1.50 -1.35
CA LEU A 143 11.38 1.07 -1.64
C LEU A 143 11.29 0.40 -3.02
N ASN A 144 11.95 0.95 -4.03
CA ASN A 144 11.93 0.41 -5.39
C ASN A 144 12.57 -0.99 -5.49
N ARG A 145 13.56 -1.33 -4.64
CA ARG A 145 14.09 -2.70 -4.57
C ARG A 145 13.03 -3.70 -4.08
N VAL A 146 12.30 -3.34 -3.02
CA VAL A 146 11.18 -4.14 -2.52
C VAL A 146 10.08 -4.26 -3.57
N LEU A 147 9.69 -3.15 -4.21
CA LEU A 147 8.66 -3.16 -5.25
C LEU A 147 9.06 -4.02 -6.46
N ASN A 148 10.33 -4.00 -6.87
CA ASN A 148 10.82 -4.88 -7.94
C ASN A 148 10.63 -6.36 -7.60
N TYR A 149 10.98 -6.75 -6.37
CA TYR A 149 10.75 -8.11 -5.89
C TYR A 149 9.26 -8.47 -5.90
N ILE A 150 8.40 -7.60 -5.35
CA ILE A 150 6.95 -7.82 -5.31
C ILE A 150 6.38 -7.94 -6.71
N ILE A 151 6.75 -7.06 -7.66
CA ILE A 151 6.30 -7.12 -9.05
C ILE A 151 6.72 -8.44 -9.70
N CYS A 152 7.98 -8.88 -9.52
CA CYS A 152 8.41 -10.17 -10.06
C CYS A 152 7.62 -11.34 -9.47
N TYR A 153 7.45 -11.39 -8.15
CA TYR A 153 6.72 -12.47 -7.47
C TYR A 153 5.25 -12.52 -7.89
N THR A 154 4.57 -11.38 -7.81
CA THR A 154 3.14 -11.28 -8.10
C THR A 154 2.84 -11.37 -9.59
N GLY A 155 3.78 -10.98 -10.45
CA GLY A 155 3.71 -11.17 -11.89
C GLY A 155 3.73 -12.65 -12.28
N GLU A 156 4.72 -13.40 -11.78
CA GLU A 156 4.80 -14.85 -11.98
C GLU A 156 3.56 -15.59 -11.43
N LEU A 157 3.09 -15.18 -10.23
CA LEU A 157 1.87 -15.74 -9.66
C LEU A 157 0.63 -15.42 -10.49
N THR A 158 0.55 -14.22 -11.06
CA THR A 158 -0.55 -13.83 -11.95
C THR A 158 -0.54 -14.66 -13.23
N ILE A 159 0.64 -14.85 -13.86
CA ILE A 159 0.78 -15.71 -15.03
C ILE A 159 0.36 -17.16 -14.70
N PHE A 160 0.77 -17.67 -13.54
CA PHE A 160 0.34 -18.97 -13.04
C PHE A 160 -1.20 -19.06 -12.91
N LEU A 161 -1.83 -18.09 -12.25
CA LEU A 161 -3.29 -18.05 -12.10
C LEU A 161 -3.99 -17.90 -13.44
N ASN A 162 -3.48 -17.08 -14.35
CA ASN A 162 -4.01 -16.92 -15.70
C ASN A 162 -4.02 -18.27 -16.42
N LYS A 163 -2.93 -19.03 -16.36
CA LYS A 163 -2.83 -20.35 -16.98
C LYS A 163 -3.76 -21.40 -16.37
N TYR A 164 -3.78 -21.53 -15.05
CA TYR A 164 -4.43 -22.69 -14.39
C TYR A 164 -5.79 -22.36 -13.77
N TYR A 165 -6.01 -21.13 -13.35
CA TYR A 165 -7.30 -20.66 -12.86
C TYR A 165 -8.09 -20.05 -14.02
N TYR A 166 -7.71 -18.91 -14.58
CA TYR A 166 -8.54 -18.24 -15.59
C TYR A 166 -8.58 -18.95 -16.95
N ASN A 167 -7.71 -19.94 -17.19
CA ASN A 167 -7.54 -20.65 -18.46
C ASN A 167 -7.19 -19.70 -19.63
N HIS A 168 -6.50 -18.60 -19.32
CA HIS A 168 -5.86 -17.70 -20.27
C HIS A 168 -4.65 -18.39 -20.92
N ARG A 169 -4.36 -18.03 -22.17
CA ARG A 169 -3.23 -18.57 -22.93
C ARG A 169 -1.99 -17.72 -22.70
N GLU A 170 -0.82 -18.32 -22.90
CA GLU A 170 0.48 -17.64 -22.79
C GLU A 170 0.62 -16.47 -23.80
N SER A 171 -0.21 -16.41 -24.85
CA SER A 171 -0.24 -15.33 -25.85
C SER A 171 -1.26 -14.22 -25.58
N ASP A 172 -1.89 -14.19 -24.40
CA ASP A 172 -2.88 -13.16 -24.06
C ASP A 172 -2.17 -11.83 -23.72
N ASP A 173 -2.72 -10.71 -24.18
CA ASP A 173 -2.09 -9.37 -24.08
C ASP A 173 -1.68 -9.02 -22.65
N GLU A 174 -2.51 -9.40 -21.66
CA GLU A 174 -2.24 -9.19 -20.24
C GLU A 174 -0.98 -9.94 -19.77
N ASN A 175 -0.80 -11.21 -20.16
CA ASN A 175 0.40 -11.97 -19.80
C ASN A 175 1.65 -11.35 -20.43
N LEU A 176 1.56 -10.90 -21.69
CA LEU A 176 2.67 -10.24 -22.38
C LEU A 176 3.06 -8.91 -21.70
N GLU A 177 2.10 -8.16 -21.17
CA GLU A 177 2.38 -6.95 -20.39
C GLU A 177 3.11 -7.27 -19.09
N ILE A 178 2.66 -8.30 -18.36
CA ILE A 178 3.30 -8.75 -17.12
C ILE A 178 4.72 -9.25 -17.40
N GLU A 179 4.92 -10.07 -18.43
CA GLU A 179 6.24 -10.56 -18.84
C GLU A 179 7.19 -9.42 -19.21
N ARG A 180 6.69 -8.36 -19.86
CA ARG A 180 7.49 -7.16 -20.16
C ARG A 180 7.92 -6.43 -18.89
N LEU A 181 7.02 -6.26 -17.92
CA LEU A 181 7.35 -5.66 -16.62
C LEU A 181 8.46 -6.45 -15.91
N ILE A 182 8.33 -7.78 -15.86
CA ILE A 182 9.35 -8.66 -15.27
C ILE A 182 10.67 -8.55 -16.04
N TYR A 183 10.63 -8.58 -17.37
CA TYR A 183 11.82 -8.45 -18.22
C TYR A 183 12.56 -7.13 -18.02
N ASP A 184 11.84 -6.01 -17.90
CA ASP A 184 12.42 -4.69 -17.66
C ASP A 184 13.12 -4.61 -16.30
N ILE A 185 12.55 -5.23 -15.26
CA ILE A 185 13.20 -5.34 -13.95
C ILE A 185 14.41 -6.26 -14.02
N ASN A 186 14.26 -7.42 -14.66
CA ASN A 186 15.29 -8.44 -14.79
C ASN A 186 16.52 -7.88 -15.52
N SER A 187 16.32 -7.22 -16.66
CA SER A 187 17.40 -6.62 -17.44
C SER A 187 18.17 -5.52 -16.70
N LYS A 188 17.48 -4.69 -15.89
CA LYS A 188 18.12 -3.63 -15.09
C LYS A 188 18.85 -4.16 -13.85
N SER A 189 18.44 -5.31 -13.32
CA SER A 189 18.96 -5.89 -12.07
C SER A 189 19.83 -7.14 -12.27
N ASN A 190 20.17 -7.49 -13.52
CA ASN A 190 20.82 -8.76 -13.87
C ASN A 190 20.11 -9.98 -13.27
N GLY A 191 18.78 -9.95 -13.24
CA GLY A 191 17.92 -11.02 -12.73
C GLY A 191 17.87 -11.18 -11.22
N TYR A 192 18.49 -10.29 -10.45
CA TYR A 192 18.52 -10.40 -8.99
C TYR A 192 17.12 -10.57 -8.37
N PHE A 193 16.20 -9.62 -8.62
CA PHE A 193 14.87 -9.65 -8.01
C PHE A 193 13.98 -10.77 -8.55
N HIS A 194 14.11 -11.09 -9.83
CA HIS A 194 13.35 -12.16 -10.46
C HIS A 194 13.76 -13.53 -9.90
N ASN A 195 15.07 -13.76 -9.72
CA ASN A 195 15.57 -15.00 -9.14
C ASN A 195 15.14 -15.16 -7.67
N LEU A 196 15.09 -14.08 -6.88
CA LEU A 196 14.53 -14.11 -5.52
C LEU A 196 13.06 -14.50 -5.53
N ALA A 197 12.27 -13.87 -6.40
CA ALA A 197 10.85 -14.17 -6.56
C ALA A 197 10.60 -15.64 -6.95
N LEU A 198 11.34 -16.17 -7.92
CA LEU A 198 11.25 -17.56 -8.34
C LEU A 198 11.61 -18.52 -7.20
N SER A 199 12.69 -18.23 -6.46
CA SER A 199 13.10 -19.06 -5.32
C SER A 199 12.03 -19.12 -4.23
N GLU A 200 11.29 -18.03 -4.00
CA GLU A 200 10.19 -18.03 -3.01
C GLU A 200 8.95 -18.74 -3.55
N LEU A 201 8.60 -18.53 -4.83
CA LEU A 201 7.48 -19.20 -5.47
C LEU A 201 7.64 -20.71 -5.49
N GLU A 202 8.85 -21.22 -5.77
CA GLU A 202 9.16 -22.64 -5.77
C GLU A 202 8.76 -23.32 -4.44
N LYS A 203 8.93 -22.63 -3.30
CA LYS A 203 8.55 -23.17 -1.97
C LYS A 203 7.04 -23.39 -1.82
N SER A 204 6.23 -22.63 -2.55
CA SER A 204 4.76 -22.74 -2.51
C SER A 204 4.17 -23.48 -3.71
N MET A 205 5.00 -23.87 -4.69
CA MET A 205 4.53 -24.38 -5.99
C MET A 205 3.73 -25.68 -5.88
N GLU A 206 4.15 -26.62 -5.03
CA GLU A 206 3.40 -27.86 -4.78
C GLU A 206 1.99 -27.57 -4.26
N TYR A 207 1.90 -26.73 -3.22
CA TYR A 207 0.63 -26.30 -2.63
C TYR A 207 -0.26 -25.55 -3.63
N ASN A 208 0.33 -24.69 -4.47
CA ASN A 208 -0.40 -23.94 -5.49
C ASN A 208 -0.97 -24.88 -6.57
N ASN A 209 -0.17 -25.85 -7.02
CA ASN A 209 -0.60 -26.86 -7.99
C ASN A 209 -1.73 -27.73 -7.44
N GLU A 210 -1.60 -28.22 -6.20
CA GLU A 210 -2.68 -28.95 -5.52
C GLU A 210 -3.95 -28.12 -5.44
N THR A 211 -3.82 -26.84 -5.08
CA THR A 211 -4.95 -25.92 -5.02
C THR A 211 -5.64 -25.80 -6.38
N MET A 212 -4.88 -25.65 -7.47
CA MET A 212 -5.45 -25.57 -8.83
C MET A 212 -6.16 -26.85 -9.27
N GLN A 213 -5.67 -28.03 -8.88
CA GLN A 213 -6.36 -29.30 -9.16
C GLN A 213 -7.73 -29.39 -8.48
N LEU A 214 -7.90 -28.74 -7.33
CA LEU A 214 -9.15 -28.72 -6.58
C LEU A 214 -10.15 -27.67 -7.09
N VAL A 215 -9.71 -26.68 -7.88
CA VAL A 215 -10.56 -25.60 -8.41
C VAL A 215 -11.73 -26.13 -9.24
N ALA A 216 -11.55 -27.24 -9.97
CA ALA A 216 -12.61 -27.84 -10.76
C ALA A 216 -13.84 -28.20 -9.90
N LYS A 217 -13.61 -28.78 -8.72
CA LYS A 217 -14.69 -29.10 -7.76
C LYS A 217 -15.44 -27.86 -7.30
N LEU A 218 -14.70 -26.79 -6.98
CA LEU A 218 -15.30 -25.51 -6.57
C LEU A 218 -16.15 -24.90 -7.70
N ARG A 219 -15.74 -25.04 -8.96
CA ARG A 219 -16.51 -24.56 -10.12
C ARG A 219 -17.79 -25.34 -10.34
N GLU A 220 -17.70 -26.67 -10.27
CA GLU A 220 -18.87 -27.55 -10.37
C GLU A 220 -19.89 -27.20 -9.29
N PHE A 221 -19.45 -27.08 -8.04
CA PHE A 221 -20.31 -26.68 -6.93
C PHE A 221 -21.00 -25.32 -7.15
N ARG A 222 -20.26 -24.32 -7.63
CA ARG A 222 -20.81 -22.99 -7.94
C ARG A 222 -21.81 -23.04 -9.09
N ALA A 223 -21.55 -23.83 -10.14
CA ALA A 223 -22.47 -24.00 -11.25
C ALA A 223 -23.79 -24.65 -10.81
N ASP A 224 -23.72 -25.71 -10.00
CA ASP A 224 -24.88 -26.42 -9.46
C ASP A 224 -25.71 -25.60 -8.45
N SER A 225 -25.13 -24.50 -7.96
CA SER A 225 -25.75 -23.62 -6.97
C SER A 225 -26.17 -22.26 -7.55
N ASN A 226 -25.93 -22.02 -8.84
CA ASN A 226 -26.11 -20.70 -9.45
C ASN A 226 -27.57 -20.23 -9.49
N ASP A 227 -28.53 -21.15 -9.53
CA ASP A 227 -29.97 -20.85 -9.51
C ASP A 227 -30.56 -20.73 -8.09
N LYS A 228 -29.73 -20.92 -7.06
CA LYS A 228 -30.18 -20.85 -5.66
C LYS A 228 -30.00 -19.44 -5.11
N SER A 229 -31.07 -18.86 -4.58
CA SER A 229 -31.02 -17.56 -3.91
C SER A 229 -30.14 -17.55 -2.66
N SER A 230 -29.90 -18.73 -2.06
CA SER A 230 -28.91 -18.94 -1.01
C SER A 230 -28.45 -20.41 -0.99
N TYR A 231 -27.19 -20.63 -0.62
CA TYR A 231 -26.63 -21.95 -0.37
C TYR A 231 -25.55 -21.87 0.70
N THR A 232 -25.32 -22.98 1.39
CA THR A 232 -24.19 -23.14 2.30
C THR A 232 -23.07 -23.86 1.56
N ILE A 233 -21.87 -23.27 1.58
CA ILE A 233 -20.68 -23.89 1.01
C ILE A 233 -20.24 -25.02 1.94
N PRO A 234 -20.13 -26.27 1.47
CA PRO A 234 -19.58 -27.33 2.29
C PRO A 234 -18.13 -27.02 2.68
N MET A 235 -17.69 -27.55 3.81
CA MET A 235 -16.41 -27.16 4.41
C MET A 235 -15.22 -27.40 3.47
N GLU A 236 -15.28 -28.45 2.65
CA GLU A 236 -14.21 -28.79 1.70
C GLU A 236 -14.06 -27.72 0.61
N GLU A 237 -15.17 -27.29 0.00
CA GLU A 237 -15.18 -26.22 -1.00
C GLU A 237 -14.84 -24.86 -0.40
N TYR A 238 -15.26 -24.59 0.84
CA TYR A 238 -14.90 -23.37 1.55
C TYR A 238 -13.39 -23.27 1.77
N GLU A 239 -12.74 -24.36 2.17
CA GLU A 239 -11.27 -24.38 2.30
C GLU A 239 -10.59 -24.17 0.94
N ILE A 240 -11.08 -24.79 -0.14
CA ILE A 240 -10.55 -24.54 -1.50
C ILE A 240 -10.69 -23.06 -1.87
N GLU A 241 -11.86 -22.47 -1.64
CA GLU A 241 -12.14 -21.06 -1.92
C GLU A 241 -11.20 -20.13 -1.14
N LYS A 242 -10.93 -20.44 0.14
CA LYS A 242 -9.99 -19.69 0.96
C LYS A 242 -8.57 -19.73 0.41
N ARG A 243 -8.10 -20.90 -0.04
CA ARG A 243 -6.77 -21.05 -0.67
C ARG A 243 -6.67 -20.25 -1.97
N VAL A 244 -7.67 -20.40 -2.85
CA VAL A 244 -7.72 -19.67 -4.13
C VAL A 244 -7.78 -18.16 -3.90
N SER A 245 -8.63 -17.71 -2.97
CA SER A 245 -8.76 -16.30 -2.62
C SER A 245 -7.45 -15.73 -2.09
N ARG A 246 -6.67 -16.50 -1.32
CA ARG A 246 -5.34 -16.07 -0.89
C ARG A 246 -4.41 -15.82 -2.09
N LEU A 247 -4.34 -16.75 -3.04
CA LEU A 247 -3.50 -16.59 -4.23
C LEU A 247 -3.90 -15.37 -5.07
N ILE A 248 -5.21 -15.20 -5.31
CA ILE A 248 -5.74 -14.06 -6.05
C ILE A 248 -5.41 -12.75 -5.35
N ASN A 249 -5.62 -12.65 -4.03
CA ASN A 249 -5.34 -11.42 -3.29
C ASN A 249 -3.85 -11.05 -3.27
N ILE A 250 -2.95 -12.05 -3.24
CA ILE A 250 -1.51 -11.80 -3.37
C ILE A 250 -1.19 -11.33 -4.79
N ALA A 251 -1.72 -11.99 -5.82
CA ALA A 251 -1.53 -11.59 -7.22
C ALA A 251 -2.02 -10.15 -7.50
N CYS A 252 -3.11 -9.72 -6.87
CA CYS A 252 -3.61 -8.35 -6.98
C CYS A 252 -2.60 -7.27 -6.53
N LEU A 253 -1.60 -7.61 -5.70
CA LEU A 253 -0.54 -6.68 -5.32
C LEU A 253 0.37 -6.29 -6.48
N LEU A 254 0.30 -6.98 -7.63
CA LEU A 254 1.03 -6.59 -8.84
C LEU A 254 0.66 -5.16 -9.27
N HIS A 255 -0.63 -4.86 -9.31
CA HIS A 255 -1.09 -3.52 -9.68
C HIS A 255 -0.67 -2.49 -8.61
N THR A 256 -0.86 -2.83 -7.33
CA THR A 256 -0.38 -2.01 -6.20
C THR A 256 1.09 -1.64 -6.35
N ALA A 257 1.96 -2.62 -6.52
CA ALA A 257 3.40 -2.39 -6.56
C ALA A 257 3.84 -1.62 -7.81
N THR A 258 3.18 -1.86 -8.95
CA THR A 258 3.43 -1.13 -10.19
C THR A 258 3.04 0.34 -10.05
N SER A 259 1.84 0.63 -9.55
CA SER A 259 1.37 2.00 -9.32
C SER A 259 2.25 2.75 -8.31
N MET A 260 2.66 2.09 -7.22
CA MET A 260 3.60 2.69 -6.26
C MET A 260 4.96 3.01 -6.89
N LYS A 261 5.45 2.16 -7.80
CA LYS A 261 6.73 2.34 -8.50
C LYS A 261 6.68 3.55 -9.44
N GLU A 262 5.59 3.72 -10.17
CA GLU A 262 5.37 4.89 -11.04
C GLU A 262 5.37 6.19 -10.23
N GLU A 263 4.69 6.21 -9.08
CA GLU A 263 4.59 7.38 -8.21
C GLU A 263 5.93 7.86 -7.63
N ILE A 264 6.93 6.99 -7.58
CA ILE A 264 8.26 7.29 -7.00
C ILE A 264 9.38 7.40 -8.04
N GLU A 265 9.11 7.16 -9.33
CA GLU A 265 10.15 7.03 -10.37
C GLU A 265 11.08 8.25 -10.45
N ASN A 266 10.52 9.45 -10.29
CA ASN A 266 11.24 10.73 -10.36
C ASN A 266 11.35 11.45 -9.01
N TYR A 267 11.10 10.73 -7.92
CA TYR A 267 11.21 11.27 -6.57
C TYR A 267 12.55 10.90 -5.95
N ASP A 268 13.26 11.87 -5.37
CA ASP A 268 14.59 11.71 -4.77
C ASP A 268 14.61 12.05 -3.26
N GLY A 269 13.45 12.41 -2.70
CA GLY A 269 13.29 12.75 -1.30
C GLY A 269 13.15 11.53 -0.39
N LYS A 270 12.61 11.74 0.81
CA LYS A 270 12.33 10.70 1.80
C LYS A 270 10.90 10.20 1.64
N ILE A 271 10.69 8.90 1.77
CA ILE A 271 9.37 8.28 1.85
C ILE A 271 9.10 7.88 3.29
N ILE A 272 7.90 8.17 3.79
CA ILE A 272 7.44 7.73 5.11
C ILE A 272 6.28 6.75 4.95
N LYS A 273 6.42 5.60 5.60
CA LYS A 273 5.42 4.55 5.72
C LYS A 273 4.73 4.68 7.09
N LEU A 274 3.43 4.99 7.12
CA LEU A 274 2.63 5.00 8.33
C LEU A 274 1.76 3.74 8.40
N HIS A 275 1.76 3.08 9.55
CA HIS A 275 0.97 1.89 9.81
C HIS A 275 0.08 2.13 11.04
N SER A 276 -1.22 1.92 10.91
CA SER A 276 -2.14 1.90 12.06
C SER A 276 -2.32 0.45 12.52
N CYS A 277 -2.08 0.23 13.83
CA CYS A 277 -2.29 -1.06 14.50
C CYS A 277 -3.64 -1.09 15.22
#